data_AF-A0A928MQI8-F1
#
_entry.id   AF-A0A928MQI8-F1
#
_cell.length_a   1.000
_cell.length_b   1.000
_cell.length_c   1.000
_cell.angle_alpha   90.00
_cell.angle_beta   90.00
_cell.angle_gamma   90.00
#
_symmetry.space_group_name_H-M   'P 1'
#
loop_
_entity.id
_entity.type
_entity.pdbx_description
1 polymer ?
#
loop_
_entity_poly.entity_id
_entity_poly.type
_entity_poly.pdbx_seq_one_letter_code
_entity_poly.pdbx_strand_id
1 'polypeptide(L)'
;MKERERLSSRLGFILLSAGCAIGCGNVWKFPWMAGEYGGGGFVLIYILCLIFLGLPVMTMEFSMGRAAQASPVRMYQALEKPGQKWHIHGYLALFG
;
A
#
# COMPACT_ATOMS: atom_id res chain seq x y z
N MET A 1 -25.95 10.42 -9.02
CA MET A 1 -24.67 9.78 -8.64
C MET A 1 -23.90 9.48 -9.92
N LYS A 2 -22.69 10.02 -10.11
CA LYS A 2 -21.82 9.61 -11.24
C LYS A 2 -21.41 8.15 -11.02
N GLU A 3 -21.73 7.29 -11.98
CA GLU A 3 -21.28 5.90 -11.97
C GLU A 3 -19.75 5.88 -11.96
N ARG A 4 -19.16 5.09 -11.07
CA ARG A 4 -17.70 4.99 -10.99
C ARG A 4 -17.22 3.95 -11.98
N GLU A 5 -16.25 4.34 -12.80
CA GLU A 5 -15.49 3.44 -13.65
C GLU A 5 -14.91 2.30 -12.80
N ARG A 6 -15.31 1.07 -13.14
CA ARG A 6 -14.79 -0.15 -12.52
C ARG A 6 -13.87 -0.82 -13.53
N LEU A 7 -12.71 -1.28 -13.07
CA LEU A 7 -11.87 -2.12 -13.90
C LEU A 7 -12.61 -3.42 -14.24
N SER A 8 -12.72 -3.70 -15.54
CA SER A 8 -13.43 -4.86 -16.08
C SER A 8 -12.73 -6.20 -15.76
N SER A 9 -11.40 -6.18 -15.58
CA SER A 9 -10.59 -7.38 -15.32
C SER A 9 -9.88 -7.35 -13.97
N ARG A 10 -10.06 -8.41 -13.18
CA ARG A 10 -9.30 -8.64 -11.93
C ARG A 10 -7.80 -8.76 -12.18
N LEU A 11 -7.42 -9.40 -13.29
CA LEU A 11 -6.02 -9.50 -13.69
C LEU A 11 -5.46 -8.12 -14.06
N GLY A 12 -6.25 -7.29 -14.74
CA GLY A 12 -5.87 -5.90 -15.03
C GLY A 12 -5.62 -5.08 -13.77
N PHE A 13 -6.47 -5.25 -12.74
CA PHE A 13 -6.28 -4.59 -11.44
C PHE A 13 -5.00 -5.05 -10.72
N ILE A 14 -4.73 -6.36 -10.70
CA ILE A 14 -3.52 -6.92 -10.06
C ILE A 14 -2.26 -6.44 -10.79
N LEU A 15 -2.25 -6.48 -12.12
CA LEU A 15 -1.11 -6.06 -12.94
C LEU A 15 -0.84 -4.56 -12.80
N LEU A 16 -1.88 -3.72 -12.81
CA LEU A 16 -1.74 -2.28 -12.60
C LEU A 16 -1.15 -1.98 -11.22
N SER A 17 -1.70 -2.61 -10.17
CA SER A 17 -1.24 -2.44 -8.79
C SER A 17 0.19 -2.93 -8.61
N ALA A 18 0.55 -4.08 -9.20
CA ALA A 18 1.91 -4.62 -9.19
C ALA A 18 2.89 -3.70 -9.93
N GLY A 19 2.49 -3.14 -11.07
CA GLY A 19 3.30 -2.17 -11.82
C GLY A 19 3.57 -0.89 -11.05
N CYS A 20 2.60 -0.40 -10.28
CA CYS A 20 2.81 0.76 -9.39
C CYS A 20 3.69 0.42 -8.18
N ALA A 21 3.61 -0.80 -7.65
CA ALA A 21 4.39 -1.21 -6.48
C ALA A 21 5.85 -1.58 -6.79
N ILE A 22 6.15 -2.07 -8.00
CA ILE A 22 7.50 -2.48 -8.40
C ILE A 22 8.25 -1.29 -9.00
N GLY A 23 9.13 -0.67 -8.21
CA GLY A 23 9.97 0.46 -8.62
C GLY A 23 11.45 0.12 -8.85
N CYS A 24 12.20 1.07 -9.43
CA CYS A 24 13.65 0.94 -9.69
C CYS A 24 14.47 0.62 -8.43
N GLY A 25 14.00 1.06 -7.25
CA GLY A 25 14.65 0.78 -5.98
C GLY A 25 14.80 -0.71 -5.69
N ASN A 26 13.84 -1.55 -6.09
CA ASN A 26 13.92 -2.99 -5.86
C ASN A 26 14.90 -3.69 -6.80
N VAL A 27 15.30 -3.05 -7.91
CA VAL A 27 16.25 -3.61 -8.87
C VAL A 27 17.69 -3.30 -8.44
N TRP A 28 17.96 -2.14 -7.85
CA TRP A 28 19.35 -1.67 -7.62
C TRP A 28 19.70 -1.58 -6.13
N LYS A 29 18.81 -1.01 -5.31
CA LYS A 29 19.04 -0.84 -3.87
C LYS A 29 18.93 -2.16 -3.12
N PHE A 30 17.99 -3.02 -3.52
CA PHE A 30 17.83 -4.33 -2.88
C PHE A 30 19.06 -5.24 -3.05
N PRO A 31 19.63 -5.44 -4.26
CA PRO A 31 20.85 -6.25 -4.41
C PRO A 31 22.05 -5.65 -3.70
N TRP A 32 22.18 -4.32 -3.70
CA TRP A 32 23.26 -3.64 -3.00
C TRP A 32 23.19 -3.85 -1.49
N MET A 33 22.01 -3.62 -0.88
CA MET A 33 21.80 -3.89 0.55
C MET A 33 21.96 -5.38 0.88
N ALA A 34 21.43 -6.28 0.04
CA ALA A 34 21.62 -7.71 0.24
C ALA A 34 23.12 -8.06 0.21
N GLY A 35 23.89 -7.53 -0.74
CA GLY A 35 25.33 -7.77 -0.81
C GLY A 35 26.10 -7.27 0.43
N GLU A 36 25.77 -6.08 0.93
CA GLU A 36 26.48 -5.45 2.04
C GLU A 36 26.10 -6.02 3.41
N TYR A 37 24.85 -6.43 3.61
CA TYR A 37 24.31 -6.90 4.90
C TYR A 37 24.32 -8.44 5.06
N GLY A 38 25.21 -9.16 4.37
CA GLY A 38 25.38 -10.60 4.57
C GLY A 38 24.52 -11.49 3.66
N GLY A 39 24.13 -10.99 2.50
CA GLY A 39 23.56 -11.75 1.38
C GLY A 39 22.26 -12.47 1.74
N GLY A 40 22.29 -13.80 1.68
CA GLY A 40 21.13 -14.65 1.92
C GLY A 40 20.55 -14.53 3.33
N GLY A 41 21.37 -14.24 4.35
CA GLY A 41 20.88 -14.04 5.73
C GLY A 41 19.99 -12.80 5.84
N PHE A 42 20.37 -11.70 5.19
CA PHE A 42 19.56 -10.50 5.07
C PHE A 42 18.26 -10.76 4.31
N VAL A 43 18.31 -11.52 3.21
CA VAL A 43 17.11 -11.85 2.43
C VAL A 43 16.11 -12.66 3.24
N LEU A 44 16.55 -13.60 4.07
CA LEU A 44 15.66 -14.38 4.94
C LEU A 44 14.94 -13.49 5.97
N ILE A 45 15.67 -12.61 6.65
CA ILE A 45 15.09 -11.66 7.61
C ILE A 45 14.15 -10.69 6.88
N TYR A 46 14.53 -10.22 5.69
CA TYR A 46 13.72 -9.34 4.86
C TYR A 46 12.38 -9.98 4.46
N ILE A 47 12.39 -11.25 4.02
CA ILE A 47 11.15 -11.99 3.70
C ILE A 47 10.29 -12.16 4.95
N LEU A 48 10.90 -12.46 6.09
CA LEU A 48 10.18 -12.58 7.35
C LEU A 48 9.49 -11.26 7.72
N CYS A 49 10.20 -10.14 7.65
CA CYS A 49 9.63 -8.81 7.85
C CYS A 49 8.52 -8.48 6.84
N LEU A 50 8.67 -8.86 5.56
CA LEU A 50 7.64 -8.69 4.54
C LEU A 50 6.35 -9.45 4.87
N ILE A 51 6.46 -10.66 5.39
CA ILE A 51 5.31 -11.46 5.79
C ILE A 51 4.65 -10.87 7.04
N PHE A 52 5.44 -10.49 8.06
CA PHE A 52 4.90 -10.02 9.33
C PHE A 52 4.44 -8.56 9.33
N LEU A 53 5.01 -7.70 8.49
CA LEU A 53 4.64 -6.28 8.41
C LEU A 53 3.94 -5.97 7.09
N GLY A 54 4.47 -6.46 5.97
CA GLY A 54 3.92 -6.19 4.64
C GLY A 54 2.52 -6.76 4.44
N LEU A 55 2.29 -8.04 4.73
CA LEU A 55 0.95 -8.64 4.57
C LEU A 55 -0.14 -7.98 5.44
N PRO A 56 0.05 -7.74 6.75
CA PRO A 56 -1.00 -7.10 7.53
C PRO A 56 -1.24 -5.65 7.11
N VAL A 57 -0.20 -4.89 6.75
CA VAL A 57 -0.37 -3.53 6.24
C VAL A 57 -1.14 -3.53 4.93
N MET A 58 -0.78 -4.40 3.99
CA MET A 58 -1.48 -4.51 2.70
C MET A 58 -2.94 -4.94 2.89
N THR A 59 -3.22 -5.93 3.75
CA THR A 59 -4.60 -6.36 4.03
C THR A 59 -5.41 -5.26 4.71
N MET A 60 -4.81 -4.49 5.62
CA MET A 60 -5.43 -3.32 6.24
C MET A 60 -5.77 -2.27 5.17
N GLU A 61 -4.83 -1.90 4.32
CA GLU A 61 -5.02 -0.88 3.28
C GLU A 61 -6.09 -1.29 2.25
N PHE A 62 -6.06 -2.55 1.80
CA PHE A 62 -7.11 -3.09 0.92
C PHE A 62 -8.48 -3.12 1.61
N SER A 63 -8.54 -3.50 2.90
CA SER A 63 -9.80 -3.52 3.66
C SER A 63 -10.40 -2.11 3.82
N MET A 64 -9.55 -1.12 4.11
CA MET A 64 -9.94 0.27 4.30
C MET A 64 -10.38 0.91 2.97
N GLY A 65 -9.66 0.64 1.87
CA GLY A 65 -10.06 1.07 0.52
C GLY A 65 -11.36 0.43 0.04
N ARG A 66 -11.61 -0.85 0.39
CA ARG A 66 -12.89 -1.51 0.13
C ARG A 66 -14.04 -1.00 0.99
N ALA A 67 -13.79 -0.65 2.26
CA ALA A 67 -14.81 -0.13 3.17
C ALA A 67 -15.22 1.30 2.80
N ALA A 68 -14.27 2.17 2.47
CA ALA A 68 -14.57 3.56 2.15
C ALA A 68 -15.04 3.77 0.71
N GLN A 69 -14.53 2.97 -0.25
CA GLN A 69 -14.74 3.19 -1.69
C GLN A 69 -14.67 4.69 -2.02
N ALA A 70 -13.66 5.41 -1.53
CA ALA A 70 -13.56 6.86 -1.67
C ALA A 70 -12.09 7.28 -1.77
N SER A 71 -11.83 8.48 -2.29
CA SER A 71 -10.48 9.04 -2.33
C SER A 71 -9.88 9.13 -0.90
N PRO A 72 -8.54 9.11 -0.73
CA PRO A 72 -7.90 9.09 0.60
C PRO A 72 -8.49 10.13 1.56
N VAL A 73 -8.71 11.36 1.09
CA VAL A 73 -9.33 12.44 1.89
C VAL A 73 -10.76 12.11 2.32
N ARG A 74 -11.58 11.57 1.40
CA ARG A 74 -12.97 11.18 1.69
C ARG A 74 -13.07 9.88 2.48
N MET A 75 -12.07 9.01 2.40
CA MET A 75 -11.94 7.79 3.20
C MET A 75 -11.75 8.15 4.68
N TYR A 76 -10.81 9.04 4.99
CA TYR A 76 -10.62 9.53 6.37
C TYR A 76 -11.80 10.36 6.88
N GLN A 77 -12.60 10.98 6.00
CA GLN A 77 -13.85 11.65 6.39
C GLN A 77 -15.02 10.69 6.63
N ALA A 78 -15.11 9.59 5.87
CA ALA A 78 -16.21 8.63 5.97
C ALA A 78 -16.01 7.58 7.08
N LEU A 79 -14.76 7.24 7.40
CA LEU A 79 -14.41 6.30 8.48
C LEU A 79 -14.22 6.97 9.84
N GLU A 80 -14.36 8.30 9.92
CA GLU A 80 -14.18 9.02 11.18
C GLU A 80 -15.36 8.78 12.13
N LYS A 81 -15.06 8.39 13.38
CA LYS A 81 -16.05 8.39 14.47
C LYS A 81 -16.22 9.83 14.98
N PRO A 82 -17.43 10.24 15.40
CA PRO A 82 -17.67 11.61 15.88
C PRO A 82 -16.74 11.90 17.08
N GLY A 83 -15.82 12.86 16.92
CA GLY A 83 -14.90 13.35 17.97
C GLY A 83 -13.41 13.12 17.74
N GLN A 84 -12.98 12.48 16.64
CA GLN A 84 -11.55 12.26 16.32
C GLN A 84 -11.16 13.09 15.09
N LYS A 85 -9.92 13.61 14.99
CA LYS A 85 -9.44 14.48 13.90
C LYS A 85 -8.49 13.75 12.93
N TRP A 86 -8.92 12.62 12.38
CA TRP A 86 -8.13 11.78 11.46
C TRP A 86 -8.03 12.36 10.05
N HIS A 87 -8.82 13.39 9.72
CA HIS A 87 -8.72 14.11 8.45
C HIS A 87 -7.30 14.63 8.10
N ILE A 88 -6.46 14.93 9.10
CA ILE A 88 -5.11 15.46 8.89
C ILE A 88 -4.21 14.41 8.21
N HIS A 89 -4.36 13.12 8.57
CA HIS A 89 -3.64 12.03 7.92
C HIS A 89 -4.04 11.86 6.44
N GLY A 90 -5.29 12.21 6.09
CA GLY A 90 -5.77 12.18 4.71
C GLY A 90 -5.17 13.24 3.80
N TYR A 91 -4.84 14.42 4.34
CA TYR A 91 -4.10 15.45 3.60
C TYR A 91 -2.62 15.11 3.51
N LEU A 92 -2.02 14.60 4.58
CA LEU A 92 -0.61 14.17 4.59
C LEU A 92 -0.36 13.04 3.57
N ALA A 93 -1.26 12.06 3.50
CA ALA A 93 -1.22 10.99 2.49
C ALA A 93 -1.49 11.47 1.04
N LEU A 94 -2.00 12.69 0.85
CA LEU A 94 -2.22 13.26 -0.49
C LEU A 94 -1.03 14.11 -0.96
N PHE A 95 -0.20 14.59 -0.03
CA PHE A 95 1.00 15.39 -0.31
C PHE A 95 2.29 14.58 -0.29
N GLY A 96 2.36 13.47 0.46
CA GLY A 96 3.50 12.55 0.49
C GLY A 96 3.51 11.60 -0.71
#